data_AF-A0A2N2CMT6-F1
#
_entry.id   AF-A0A2N2CMT6-F1
#
_cell.length_a   1.000
_cell.length_b   1.000
_cell.length_c   1.000
_cell.angle_alpha   90.00
_cell.angle_beta   90.00
_cell.angle_gamma   90.00
#
_symmetry.space_group_name_H-M   'P 1'
#
loop_
_entity.id
_entity.type
_entity.pdbx_description
1 polymer ?
#
loop_
_entity_poly.entity_id
_entity_poly.type
_entity_poly.pdbx_seq_one_letter_code
_entity_poly.pdbx_strand_id
1 'polypeptide(L)'
;MKFILFDPAAADVLVFPVTPSGFEVSHGIRIETVNIHTLGDTALAGYGTLPSFKVDCMLPAKDYPFNQPEAATDPYSYTRKLEAWCDARTVLRFVITETPINSPVKIEDITYGEKDGTGDVYATVTLRKYRELSAVQTQSSATGNTMRLAEATAAVTSETYTVKSGDTLSAIARKFYGDASLYPKLAKYNGIKNANIISIGQVIKIPDKGLL
;
A
#
# COMPACT_ATOMS: atom_id res chain seq x y z
N MET A 1 34.62 -5.58 -1.53
CA MET A 1 33.31 -4.91 -1.52
C MET A 1 33.01 -4.33 -2.90
N LYS A 2 31.90 -4.73 -3.53
CA LYS A 2 31.42 -4.22 -4.81
C LYS A 2 30.13 -3.46 -4.59
N PHE A 3 30.02 -2.32 -5.27
CA PHE A 3 28.83 -1.48 -5.24
C PHE A 3 28.07 -1.73 -6.54
N ILE A 4 26.83 -2.19 -6.41
CA ILE A 4 26.02 -2.63 -7.54
C ILE A 4 24.72 -1.86 -7.52
N LEU A 5 24.42 -1.16 -8.61
CA LEU A 5 23.10 -0.65 -8.93
C LEU A 5 22.46 -1.60 -9.93
N PHE A 6 21.39 -2.25 -9.49
CA PHE A 6 20.61 -3.15 -10.31
C PHE A 6 19.29 -2.50 -10.69
N ASP A 7 19.01 -2.39 -11.98
CA ASP A 7 17.71 -1.96 -12.47
C ASP A 7 16.80 -3.18 -12.67
N PRO A 8 15.75 -3.38 -11.84
CA PRO A 8 14.80 -4.47 -12.02
C PRO A 8 13.92 -4.32 -13.27
N ALA A 9 13.77 -3.11 -13.83
CA ALA A 9 12.92 -2.87 -14.98
C ALA A 9 13.63 -3.16 -16.31
N ALA A 10 14.89 -2.75 -16.43
CA ALA A 10 15.72 -2.96 -17.62
C ALA A 10 16.60 -4.22 -17.54
N ALA A 11 16.64 -4.91 -16.39
CA ALA A 11 17.61 -5.97 -16.09
C ALA A 11 19.08 -5.53 -16.29
N ASP A 12 19.32 -4.22 -16.20
CA ASP A 12 20.61 -3.60 -16.45
C ASP A 12 21.37 -3.51 -15.11
N VAL A 13 22.64 -3.89 -15.12
CA VAL A 13 23.47 -3.97 -13.91
C VAL A 13 24.67 -3.06 -14.08
N LEU A 14 24.77 -2.05 -13.21
CA LEU A 14 25.93 -1.18 -13.14
C LEU A 14 26.71 -1.49 -11.88
N VAL A 15 27.88 -2.08 -12.10
CA VAL A 15 28.89 -2.24 -11.04
C VAL A 15 29.81 -1.03 -11.11
N PHE A 16 30.03 -0.39 -9.96
CA PHE A 16 30.96 0.74 -9.92
C PHE A 16 32.40 0.25 -10.18
N PRO A 17 33.17 0.96 -11.03
CA PRO A 17 34.48 0.50 -11.49
C PRO A 17 35.54 0.54 -10.39
N VAL A 18 35.47 1.53 -9.50
CA VAL A 18 36.33 1.65 -8.33
C VAL A 18 35.48 1.57 -7.08
N THR A 19 35.99 0.86 -6.08
CA THR A 19 35.34 0.82 -4.77
C THR A 19 35.42 2.21 -4.14
N PRO A 20 34.27 2.82 -3.79
CA PRO A 20 34.25 4.12 -3.12
C PRO A 20 35.02 4.07 -1.79
N SER A 21 35.58 5.20 -1.40
CA SER A 21 36.42 5.29 -0.20
C SER A 21 35.60 5.27 1.09
N GLY A 22 34.32 5.65 1.01
CA GLY A 22 33.34 5.51 2.08
C GLY A 22 31.92 5.38 1.54
N PHE A 23 31.00 4.98 2.40
CA PHE A 23 29.57 5.15 2.17
C PHE A 23 28.93 5.64 3.46
N GLU A 24 28.12 6.68 3.37
CA GLU A 24 27.37 7.21 4.51
C GLU A 24 25.90 6.84 4.34
N VAL A 25 25.34 6.14 5.34
CA VAL A 25 23.90 5.85 5.40
C VAL A 25 23.29 6.68 6.51
N SER A 26 22.50 7.67 6.14
CA SER A 26 21.70 8.42 7.11
C SER A 26 20.37 7.70 7.31
N HIS A 27 20.12 7.23 8.52
CA HIS A 27 18.82 6.66 8.91
C HIS A 27 18.26 7.50 10.06
N GLY A 28 17.11 8.14 9.83
CA GLY A 28 16.49 9.03 10.80
C GLY A 28 15.00 8.78 10.96
N ILE A 29 14.48 9.24 12.09
CA ILE A 29 13.05 9.43 12.31
C ILE A 29 12.80 10.93 12.44
N ARG A 30 11.68 11.42 11.90
CA ARG A 30 11.29 12.81 12.14
C ARG A 30 10.83 12.90 13.60
N ILE A 31 11.50 13.68 14.42
CA ILE A 31 11.09 13.93 15.80
C ILE A 31 10.51 15.34 15.85
N GLU A 32 9.26 15.47 16.28
CA GLU A 32 8.63 16.76 16.54
C GLU A 32 8.60 17.01 18.04
N THR A 33 9.22 18.11 18.46
CA THR A 33 9.21 18.52 19.87
C THR A 33 8.01 19.41 20.11
N VAL A 34 7.08 18.96 20.96
CA VAL A 34 5.91 19.73 21.37
C VAL A 34 6.09 20.14 22.82
N ASN A 35 6.00 21.44 23.09
CA ASN A 35 6.03 21.97 24.44
C ASN A 35 4.62 21.87 25.04
N ILE A 36 4.48 21.15 26.15
CA ILE A 36 3.22 20.99 26.88
C ILE A 36 3.33 21.80 28.17
N HIS A 37 2.40 22.74 28.39
CA HIS A 37 2.43 23.74 29.46
C HIS A 37 2.62 23.18 30.90
N THR A 38 2.42 21.88 31.13
CA THR A 38 2.63 21.21 32.43
C THR A 38 3.63 20.04 32.38
N LEU A 39 4.01 19.56 31.19
CA LEU A 39 4.87 18.38 31.01
C LEU A 39 6.27 18.73 30.49
N GLY A 40 6.49 19.97 30.03
CA GLY A 40 7.73 20.38 29.38
C GLY A 40 7.82 19.93 27.92
N ASP A 41 9.04 19.80 27.40
CA ASP A 41 9.29 19.37 26.02
C ASP A 41 9.08 17.86 25.88
N THR A 42 8.12 17.45 25.04
CA THR A 42 7.90 16.06 24.68
C THR A 42 8.32 15.82 23.23
N ALA A 43 9.19 14.82 23.03
CA ALA A 43 9.60 14.37 21.70
C ALA A 43 8.57 13.38 21.13
N LEU A 44 7.73 13.85 20.22
CA LEU A 44 6.82 13.00 19.46
C LEU A 44 7.58 12.40 18.27
N ALA A 45 7.77 11.08 18.27
CA ALA A 45 8.33 10.37 17.13
C ALA A 45 7.33 10.33 15.97
N GLY A 46 7.58 11.12 14.93
CA GLY A 46 6.88 11.05 13.66
C GLY A 46 7.35 9.87 12.79
N TYR A 47 6.85 9.82 11.57
CA TYR A 47 7.22 8.76 10.62
C TYR A 47 8.71 8.84 10.22
N GLY A 48 9.30 7.68 9.91
CA GLY A 48 10.69 7.56 9.49
C GLY A 48 11.02 8.44 8.29
N THR A 49 12.13 9.17 8.36
CA THR A 49 12.66 9.87 7.18
C THR A 49 13.20 8.83 6.20
N LEU A 50 13.10 9.10 4.90
CA LEU A 50 13.64 8.20 3.89
C LEU A 50 15.17 8.20 4.03
N PRO A 51 15.81 7.04 4.28
CA PRO A 51 17.25 6.98 4.40
C PRO A 51 17.92 7.53 3.14
N SER A 52 18.91 8.41 3.32
CA SER A 52 19.78 8.84 2.24
C SER A 52 21.09 8.04 2.29
N PHE A 53 21.59 7.67 1.12
CA PHE A 53 22.86 7.00 0.92
C PHE A 53 23.72 7.91 0.08
N LYS A 54 24.88 8.29 0.59
CA LYS A 54 25.86 9.06 -0.17
C LYS A 54 27.04 8.15 -0.49
N VAL A 55 27.41 8.11 -1.76
CA VAL A 55 28.49 7.25 -2.28
C VAL A 55 29.44 8.10 -3.11
N ASP A 56 30.71 8.09 -2.74
CA ASP A 56 31.81 8.74 -3.48
C ASP A 56 32.53 7.75 -4.38
N CYS A 57 32.25 7.73 -5.68
CA CYS A 57 32.96 6.85 -6.60
C CYS A 57 34.00 7.62 -7.44
N MET A 58 35.11 6.95 -7.72
CA MET A 58 36.07 7.36 -8.74
C MET A 58 35.76 6.58 -10.01
N LEU A 59 35.62 7.29 -11.12
CA LEU A 59 35.43 6.72 -12.45
C LEU A 59 36.78 6.86 -13.18
N PRO A 60 37.52 5.76 -13.34
CA PRO A 60 38.86 5.79 -13.88
C PRO A 60 38.82 5.92 -15.41
N ALA A 61 39.66 6.79 -15.97
CA ALA A 61 39.91 6.89 -17.41
C ALA A 61 41.05 5.98 -17.89
N LYS A 62 41.72 5.30 -16.96
CA LYS A 62 42.84 4.39 -17.20
C LYS A 62 42.65 3.11 -16.42
N ASP A 63 43.27 2.03 -16.89
CA ASP A 63 43.28 0.79 -16.15
C ASP A 63 44.23 0.92 -14.95
N TYR A 64 43.67 0.89 -13.74
CA TYR A 64 44.44 0.93 -12.50
C TYR A 64 44.36 -0.42 -11.77
N PRO A 65 45.37 -0.80 -10.97
CA PRO A 65 45.38 -2.06 -10.23
C PRO A 65 44.24 -2.21 -9.20
N PHE A 66 43.63 -1.10 -8.80
CA PHE A 66 42.50 -1.05 -7.87
C PHE A 66 41.14 -1.04 -8.58
N ASN A 67 41.13 -1.03 -9.92
CA ASN A 67 39.90 -1.19 -10.70
C ASN A 67 39.34 -2.60 -10.52
N GLN A 68 38.02 -2.70 -10.53
CA GLN A 68 37.36 -3.99 -10.67
C GLN A 68 37.70 -4.58 -12.05
N PRO A 69 37.84 -5.92 -12.17
CA PRO A 69 38.24 -6.57 -13.42
C PRO A 69 37.26 -6.39 -14.60
N GLU A 70 36.07 -5.83 -14.37
CA GLU A 70 35.06 -5.48 -15.38
C GLU A 70 34.84 -3.95 -15.49
N ALA A 71 35.75 -3.15 -14.95
CA ALA A 71 35.66 -1.69 -15.02
C ALA A 71 35.91 -1.21 -16.45
N ALA A 72 34.91 -0.57 -17.06
CA ALA A 72 35.10 0.13 -18.31
C ALA A 72 36.02 1.34 -18.07
N THR A 73 36.95 1.54 -18.99
CA THR A 73 37.96 2.60 -18.95
C THR A 73 37.38 3.97 -19.38
N ASP A 74 36.06 4.06 -19.61
CA ASP A 74 35.35 5.24 -20.07
C ASP A 74 34.49 5.86 -18.94
N PRO A 75 34.96 6.90 -18.24
CA PRO A 75 34.23 7.48 -17.11
C PRO A 75 32.89 8.11 -17.53
N TYR A 76 32.85 8.75 -18.70
CA TYR A 76 31.64 9.41 -19.22
C TYR A 76 30.52 8.44 -19.60
N SER A 77 30.82 7.16 -19.81
CA SER A 77 29.80 6.13 -20.05
C SER A 77 28.96 5.87 -18.79
N TYR A 78 29.63 5.81 -17.64
CA TYR A 78 28.98 5.64 -16.34
C TYR A 78 28.14 6.87 -15.97
N THR A 79 28.67 8.08 -16.14
CA THR A 79 27.93 9.30 -15.82
C THR A 79 26.66 9.41 -16.66
N ARG A 80 26.72 9.13 -17.97
CA ARG A 80 25.53 9.12 -18.85
C ARG A 80 24.51 8.06 -18.46
N LYS A 81 24.94 6.86 -18.07
CA LYS A 81 24.00 5.82 -17.59
C LYS A 81 23.31 6.25 -16.30
N LEU A 82 24.07 6.81 -15.34
CA LEU A 82 23.53 7.30 -14.08
C LEU A 82 22.58 8.50 -14.31
N GLU A 83 22.92 9.40 -15.24
CA GLU A 83 22.08 10.53 -15.67
C GLU A 83 20.79 10.03 -16.33
N ALA A 84 20.88 9.06 -17.24
CA ALA A 84 19.71 8.45 -17.87
C ALA A 84 18.76 7.80 -16.84
N TRP A 85 19.30 7.17 -15.79
CA TRP A 85 18.50 6.65 -14.68
C TRP A 85 17.90 7.73 -13.79
N CYS A 86 18.59 8.86 -13.63
CA CYS A 86 18.06 10.04 -12.95
C CYS A 86 16.86 10.61 -13.73
N ASP A 87 17.01 10.80 -15.05
CA ASP A 87 15.97 11.31 -15.95
C ASP A 87 14.77 10.37 -16.03
N ALA A 88 15.01 9.06 -16.13
CA ALA A 88 13.97 8.04 -16.16
C ALA A 88 13.26 7.86 -14.80
N ARG A 89 13.80 8.44 -13.71
CA ARG A 89 13.30 8.30 -12.32
C ARG A 89 13.12 6.84 -11.89
N THR A 90 13.98 5.97 -12.42
CA THR A 90 13.91 4.53 -12.25
C THR A 90 14.19 4.13 -10.81
N VAL A 91 13.48 3.11 -10.33
CA VAL A 91 13.73 2.51 -9.02
C VAL A 91 14.84 1.51 -9.16
N LEU A 92 16.02 1.83 -8.64
CA LEU A 92 17.19 0.95 -8.66
C LEU A 92 17.26 0.17 -7.36
N ARG A 93 17.81 -1.04 -7.38
CA ARG A 93 18.21 -1.76 -6.17
C ARG A 93 19.68 -1.52 -5.93
N PHE A 94 19.99 -0.88 -4.81
CA PHE A 94 21.36 -0.68 -4.39
C PHE A 94 21.80 -1.83 -3.49
N VAL A 95 22.84 -2.53 -3.93
CA VAL A 95 23.42 -3.69 -3.25
C VAL A 95 24.90 -3.46 -3.06
N ILE A 96 25.38 -3.63 -1.82
CA ILE A 96 26.81 -3.60 -1.51
C ILE A 96 27.22 -4.99 -1.02
N THR A 97 28.13 -5.64 -1.76
CA THR A 97 28.60 -6.98 -1.36
C THR A 97 29.34 -6.88 -0.04
N GLU A 98 29.20 -7.91 0.81
CA GLU A 98 29.77 -7.97 2.17
C GLU A 98 29.09 -7.06 3.20
N THR A 99 27.94 -6.46 2.86
CA THR A 99 27.08 -5.72 3.80
C THR A 99 25.62 -6.16 3.69
N PRO A 100 24.78 -5.92 4.72
CA PRO A 100 23.34 -6.20 4.66
C PRO A 100 22.55 -5.16 3.81
N ILE A 101 23.23 -4.32 3.04
CA ILE A 101 22.59 -3.24 2.28
C ILE A 101 22.02 -3.83 0.99
N ASN A 102 20.70 -4.02 0.98
CA ASN A 102 19.90 -4.34 -0.19
C ASN A 102 18.59 -3.57 -0.10
N SER A 103 18.56 -2.35 -0.64
CA SER A 103 17.38 -1.49 -0.57
C SER A 103 17.05 -0.90 -1.94
N PRO A 104 15.76 -0.78 -2.29
CA PRO A 104 15.34 0.01 -3.44
C PRO A 104 15.64 1.48 -3.15
N VAL A 105 16.28 2.15 -4.10
CA VAL A 105 16.70 3.55 -4.05
C VAL A 105 16.35 4.25 -5.35
N LYS A 106 16.26 5.57 -5.30
CA LYS A 106 16.27 6.46 -6.46
C LYS A 106 17.48 7.36 -6.37
N ILE A 107 18.03 7.72 -7.51
CA ILE A 107 19.06 8.75 -7.60
C ILE A 107 18.38 10.10 -7.37
N GLU A 108 18.88 10.86 -6.40
CA GLU A 108 18.43 12.23 -6.11
C GLU A 108 19.30 13.25 -6.83
N ASP A 109 20.61 13.07 -6.74
CA ASP A 109 21.60 13.97 -7.32
C ASP A 109 22.89 13.21 -7.66
N ILE A 110 23.56 13.66 -8.72
CA ILE A 110 24.87 13.20 -9.16
C ILE A 110 25.74 14.44 -9.37
N THR A 111 26.75 14.62 -8.53
CA THR A 111 27.77 15.65 -8.71
C THR A 111 29.03 14.99 -9.23
N TYR A 112 29.52 15.37 -10.42
CA TYR A 112 30.77 14.84 -10.96
C TYR A 112 31.74 15.96 -11.34
N GLY A 113 33.04 15.68 -11.26
CA GLY A 113 34.08 16.64 -11.64
C GLY A 113 35.45 16.00 -11.77
N GLU A 114 36.29 16.61 -12.60
CA GLU A 114 37.69 16.25 -12.76
C GLU A 114 38.53 17.03 -11.74
N LYS A 115 39.43 16.34 -11.01
CA LYS A 115 40.25 16.98 -9.97
C LYS A 115 41.70 17.22 -10.35
N ASP A 116 42.23 16.52 -11.35
CA ASP A 116 43.69 16.42 -11.53
C ASP A 116 44.14 16.37 -13.00
N GLY A 117 43.26 16.61 -13.98
CA GLY A 117 43.62 16.57 -15.41
C GLY A 117 44.09 15.20 -15.95
N THR A 118 44.10 14.17 -15.10
CA THR A 118 44.44 12.77 -15.43
C THR A 118 43.37 12.09 -16.29
N GLY A 119 42.20 12.73 -16.44
CA GLY A 119 41.00 12.20 -17.11
C GLY A 119 40.06 11.46 -16.16
N ASP A 120 40.48 11.24 -14.91
CA ASP A 120 39.68 10.56 -13.90
C ASP A 120 38.57 11.48 -13.36
N VAL A 121 37.34 10.98 -13.39
CA VAL A 121 36.15 11.71 -12.95
C VAL A 121 35.76 11.23 -11.57
N TYR A 122 35.67 12.15 -10.62
CA TYR A 122 35.14 11.86 -9.29
C TYR A 122 33.66 12.18 -9.27
N ALA A 123 32.82 11.19 -8.98
CA ALA A 123 31.38 11.35 -8.90
C ALA A 123 30.89 11.08 -7.47
N THR A 124 30.08 12.00 -6.95
CA THR A 124 29.33 11.83 -5.71
C THR A 124 27.89 11.58 -6.09
N VAL A 125 27.40 10.38 -5.80
CA VAL A 125 26.02 9.98 -6.06
C VAL A 125 25.25 10.00 -4.75
N THR A 126 24.18 10.80 -4.72
CA THR A 126 23.25 10.84 -3.59
C THR A 126 22.00 10.05 -3.97
N LEU A 127 21.77 8.96 -3.25
CA LEU A 127 20.65 8.05 -3.44
C LEU A 127 19.69 8.21 -2.27
N ARG A 128 18.38 8.14 -2.52
CA ARG A 128 17.35 8.12 -1.47
C ARG A 128 16.59 6.81 -1.53
N LYS A 129 16.36 6.18 -0.37
CA LYS A 129 15.54 4.96 -0.29
C LYS A 129 14.18 5.24 -0.92
N TYR A 130 13.79 4.39 -1.85
CA TYR A 130 12.46 4.43 -2.43
C TYR A 130 11.52 3.60 -1.57
N ARG A 131 10.46 4.22 -1.10
CA ARG A 131 9.28 3.52 -0.59
C ARG A 131 8.21 3.72 -1.65
N GLU A 132 7.61 2.62 -2.12
CA GLU A 132 6.41 2.75 -2.94
C GLU A 132 5.41 3.60 -2.18
N LEU A 133 4.88 4.61 -2.87
CA LEU A 133 3.60 5.16 -2.49
C LEU A 133 2.62 4.02 -2.74
N SER A 134 2.49 3.13 -1.76
CA SER A 134 1.24 2.41 -1.62
C SER A 134 0.27 3.55 -1.41
N ALA A 135 -0.40 3.94 -2.49
CA ALA A 135 -1.71 4.52 -2.35
C ALA A 135 -2.41 3.48 -1.50
N VAL A 136 -2.45 3.75 -0.20
CA VAL A 136 -3.61 3.41 0.58
C VAL A 136 -4.69 3.96 -0.33
N GLN A 137 -5.34 3.07 -1.08
CA GLN A 137 -6.71 3.33 -1.42
C GLN A 137 -7.31 3.49 -0.04
N THR A 138 -7.29 4.73 0.45
CA THR A 138 -8.46 5.29 1.04
C THR A 138 -9.49 4.81 0.04
N GLN A 139 -10.21 3.75 0.44
CA GLN A 139 -11.59 3.67 0.05
C GLN A 139 -12.01 5.11 0.16
N SER A 140 -12.22 5.71 -1.00
CA SER A 140 -13.06 6.88 -1.06
C SER A 140 -14.41 6.31 -0.66
N SER A 141 -14.57 5.99 0.63
CA SER A 141 -15.65 6.52 1.42
C SER A 141 -15.62 7.99 1.07
N ALA A 142 -16.26 8.29 -0.06
CA ALA A 142 -16.88 9.57 -0.27
C ALA A 142 -17.41 9.94 1.11
N THR A 143 -17.06 11.14 1.57
CA THR A 143 -17.74 11.80 2.67
C THR A 143 -19.21 11.84 2.27
N GLY A 144 -19.88 10.74 2.56
CA GLY A 144 -21.24 10.45 2.23
C GLY A 144 -22.02 11.23 3.24
N ASN A 145 -22.24 12.51 2.91
CA ASN A 145 -23.42 13.20 3.39
C ASN A 145 -24.68 12.61 2.73
N THR A 146 -24.77 11.28 2.73
CA THR A 146 -25.89 10.41 2.39
C THR A 146 -26.33 9.62 3.64
N MET A 147 -25.84 9.97 4.83
CA MET A 147 -26.40 9.57 6.13
C MET A 147 -27.80 10.15 6.42
N ARG A 148 -28.59 10.46 5.39
CA ARG A 148 -30.04 10.72 5.49
C ARG A 148 -30.87 9.96 4.46
N LEU A 149 -30.31 8.97 3.77
CA LEU A 149 -31.05 8.08 2.86
C LEU A 149 -30.63 6.60 2.97
N ALA A 150 -30.02 6.20 4.09
CA ALA A 150 -29.64 4.81 4.34
C ALA A 150 -30.09 4.31 5.73
N GLU A 151 -31.25 4.79 6.18
CA GLU A 151 -31.93 4.28 7.38
C GLU A 151 -33.19 3.51 6.97
N ALA A 152 -33.07 2.65 5.95
CA ALA A 152 -34.12 1.74 5.52
C ALA A 152 -33.57 0.54 4.74
N THR A 153 -32.49 -0.09 5.20
CA THR A 153 -32.19 -1.47 4.78
C THR A 153 -31.54 -2.20 5.94
N ALA A 154 -32.32 -2.38 7.01
CA ALA A 154 -32.10 -3.53 7.87
C ALA A 154 -32.14 -4.76 6.97
N ALA A 155 -31.08 -5.56 6.98
CA ALA A 155 -31.07 -6.86 6.34
C ALA A 155 -32.24 -7.67 6.91
N VAL A 156 -33.34 -7.71 6.16
CA VAL A 156 -34.54 -8.44 6.55
C VAL A 156 -34.23 -9.92 6.36
N THR A 157 -33.85 -10.60 7.44
CA THR A 157 -33.85 -12.05 7.51
C THR A 157 -35.29 -12.52 7.41
N SER A 158 -35.81 -12.67 6.19
CA SER A 158 -37.11 -13.30 5.96
C SER A 158 -36.92 -14.80 6.10
N GLU A 159 -37.40 -15.37 7.21
CA GLU A 159 -37.47 -16.82 7.35
C GLU A 159 -38.58 -17.37 6.45
N THR A 160 -38.36 -18.52 5.82
CA THR A 160 -39.39 -19.19 5.00
C THR A 160 -39.95 -20.39 5.75
N TYR A 161 -41.28 -20.49 5.85
CA TYR A 161 -41.97 -21.61 6.50
C TYR A 161 -42.85 -22.37 5.52
N THR A 162 -42.72 -23.69 5.51
CA THR A 162 -43.59 -24.58 4.73
C THR A 162 -44.76 -25.06 5.58
N VAL A 163 -45.98 -24.75 5.14
CA VAL A 163 -47.24 -25.09 5.82
C VAL A 163 -47.39 -26.61 5.93
N LYS A 164 -47.63 -27.13 7.15
CA LYS A 164 -47.91 -28.55 7.40
C LYS A 164 -49.41 -28.82 7.51
N SER A 165 -49.80 -30.09 7.44
CA SER A 165 -51.20 -30.51 7.56
C SER A 165 -51.79 -30.07 8.91
N GLY A 166 -52.84 -29.26 8.87
CA GLY A 166 -53.51 -28.73 10.06
C GLY A 166 -53.04 -27.34 10.52
N ASP A 167 -52.03 -26.75 9.89
CA ASP A 167 -51.62 -25.37 10.18
C ASP A 167 -52.63 -24.36 9.61
N THR A 168 -52.85 -23.28 10.34
CA THR A 168 -53.59 -22.10 9.88
C THR A 168 -52.67 -20.89 9.88
N LEU A 169 -52.95 -19.90 9.02
CA LEU A 169 -52.10 -18.71 8.89
C LEU A 169 -52.04 -17.90 10.21
N SER A 170 -53.11 -17.96 11.01
CA SER A 170 -53.17 -17.41 12.37
C SER A 170 -52.33 -18.20 13.38
N ALA A 171 -52.27 -19.53 13.29
CA ALA A 171 -51.38 -20.35 14.11
C ALA A 171 -49.90 -20.11 13.77
N ILE A 172 -49.58 -19.95 12.47
CA ILE A 172 -48.23 -19.61 12.01
C ILE A 172 -47.85 -18.21 12.50
N ALA A 173 -48.71 -17.20 12.33
CA ALA A 173 -48.45 -15.86 12.82
C ALA A 173 -48.24 -15.84 14.35
N ARG A 174 -49.03 -16.59 15.11
CA ARG A 174 -48.83 -16.75 16.57
C ARG A 174 -47.51 -17.42 16.91
N LYS A 175 -47.10 -18.43 16.14
CA LYS A 175 -45.86 -19.19 16.38
C LYS A 175 -44.60 -18.34 16.14
N PHE A 176 -44.62 -17.49 15.11
CA PHE A 176 -43.46 -16.69 14.72
C PHE A 176 -43.44 -15.29 15.33
N TYR A 177 -44.60 -14.67 15.55
CA TYR A 177 -44.70 -13.30 16.07
C TYR A 177 -45.30 -13.20 17.49
N GLY A 178 -45.78 -14.30 18.06
CA GLY A 178 -46.55 -14.30 19.32
C GLY A 178 -48.00 -13.84 19.16
N ASP A 179 -48.33 -13.15 18.07
CA ASP A 179 -49.62 -12.51 17.84
C ASP A 179 -50.37 -13.14 16.67
N ALA A 180 -51.49 -13.81 16.97
CA ALA A 180 -52.36 -14.37 15.93
C ALA A 180 -52.94 -13.27 15.03
N SER A 181 -53.22 -12.08 15.56
CA SER A 181 -53.86 -10.96 14.83
C SER A 181 -53.05 -10.40 13.66
N LEU A 182 -51.79 -10.83 13.49
CA LEU A 182 -50.92 -10.45 12.37
C LEU A 182 -51.12 -11.29 11.11
N TYR A 183 -51.98 -12.32 11.15
CA TYR A 183 -52.29 -13.17 10.01
C TYR A 183 -52.74 -12.40 8.74
N PRO A 184 -53.59 -11.35 8.77
CA PRO A 184 -54.02 -10.69 7.53
C PRO A 184 -52.87 -9.89 6.87
N LYS A 185 -51.95 -9.35 7.68
CA LYS A 185 -50.75 -8.66 7.21
C LYS A 185 -49.77 -9.63 6.56
N LEU A 186 -49.57 -10.81 7.19
CA LEU A 186 -48.73 -11.87 6.65
C LEU A 186 -49.30 -12.44 5.33
N ALA A 187 -50.62 -12.59 5.24
CA ALA A 187 -51.31 -12.99 4.01
C ALA A 187 -51.12 -11.96 2.90
N LYS A 188 -51.25 -10.67 3.21
CA LYS A 188 -51.01 -9.57 2.26
C LYS A 188 -49.57 -9.54 1.76
N TYR A 189 -48.59 -9.73 2.65
CA TYR A 189 -47.17 -9.78 2.29
C TYR A 189 -46.84 -10.93 1.33
N ASN A 190 -47.51 -12.07 1.48
CA ASN A 190 -47.34 -13.24 0.63
C ASN A 190 -48.30 -13.32 -0.57
N GLY A 191 -49.13 -12.29 -0.78
CA GLY A 191 -50.09 -12.25 -1.90
C GLY A 191 -51.23 -13.29 -1.79
N ILE A 192 -51.53 -13.77 -0.59
CA ILE A 192 -52.56 -14.78 -0.34
C ILE A 192 -53.92 -14.08 -0.27
N LYS A 193 -54.77 -14.31 -1.28
CA LYS A 193 -56.10 -13.67 -1.41
C LYS A 193 -57.05 -14.01 -0.27
N ASN A 194 -57.01 -15.24 0.23
CA ASN A 194 -57.84 -15.71 1.33
C ASN A 194 -56.96 -16.25 2.46
N ALA A 195 -56.83 -15.51 3.56
CA ALA A 195 -55.97 -15.88 4.67
C ALA A 195 -56.39 -17.17 5.40
N ASN A 196 -57.65 -17.61 5.20
CA ASN A 196 -58.19 -18.86 5.76
C ASN A 196 -58.01 -20.07 4.84
N ILE A 197 -57.49 -19.89 3.62
CA ILE A 197 -57.31 -20.96 2.63
C ILE A 197 -55.81 -21.04 2.29
N ILE A 198 -55.06 -21.78 3.10
CA ILE A 198 -53.67 -22.15 2.81
C ILE A 198 -53.59 -23.63 2.46
N SER A 199 -52.77 -23.96 1.46
CA SER A 199 -52.57 -25.34 1.04
C SER A 199 -51.38 -25.96 1.76
N ILE A 200 -51.50 -27.25 2.08
CA ILE A 200 -50.43 -28.03 2.69
C ILE A 200 -49.25 -28.06 1.71
N GLY A 201 -48.04 -27.74 2.18
CA GLY A 201 -46.84 -27.62 1.35
C GLY A 201 -46.58 -26.22 0.78
N GLN A 202 -47.45 -25.24 1.03
CA GLN A 202 -47.23 -23.86 0.60
C GLN A 202 -46.08 -23.21 1.40
N VAL A 203 -45.15 -22.56 0.69
CA VAL A 203 -44.04 -21.82 1.31
C VAL A 203 -44.47 -20.38 1.56
N ILE A 204 -44.41 -19.96 2.82
CA ILE A 204 -44.76 -18.61 3.28
C ILE A 204 -43.48 -17.91 3.73
N LYS A 205 -43.27 -16.68 3.24
CA LYS A 205 -42.21 -15.79 3.70
C LYS A 205 -42.66 -15.08 4.97
N ILE A 206 -41.87 -15.17 6.02
CA ILE A 206 -42.10 -14.60 7.33
C ILE A 206 -41.13 -13.42 7.48
N PRO A 207 -41.56 -12.19 7.15
CA PRO A 207 -40.75 -10.99 7.36
C PRO A 207 -40.63 -10.66 8.85
N ASP A 208 -39.76 -9.73 9.24
CA ASP A 208 -39.71 -9.27 10.63
C ASP A 208 -41.04 -8.62 11.08
N LYS A 209 -41.35 -8.67 12.38
CA LYS A 209 -42.60 -8.09 12.94
C LYS A 209 -42.74 -6.61 12.60
N GLY A 210 -41.62 -5.88 12.46
CA GLY A 210 -41.62 -4.47 12.06
C GLY A 210 -42.11 -4.18 10.63
N LEU A 211 -42.27 -5.20 9.78
CA LEU A 211 -42.63 -5.06 8.36
C LEU A 211 -44.07 -5.48 8.01
N LEU A 212 -44.86 -5.90 9.02
CA LEU A 212 -46.26 -6.32 8.88
C LEU A 212 -47.24 -5.22 9.31
#